data_AF-A0A6A6TQR7-F1
#
_entry.id   AF-A0A6A6TQR7-F1
#
_cell.length_a   1.000
_cell.length_b   1.000
_cell.length_c   1.000
_cell.angle_alpha   90.00
_cell.angle_beta   90.00
_cell.angle_gamma   90.00
#
_symmetry.space_group_name_H-M   'P 1'
#
loop_
_entity.id
_entity.type
_entity.pdbx_description
1 polymer ?
#
loop_
_entity_poly.entity_id
_entity_poly.type
_entity_poly.pdbx_seq_one_letter_code
_entity_poly.pdbx_strand_id
1 'polypeptide(L)'
;MSSDTGPSLAQQIIRAITVFQAIVIVPVALLHGVIAFFGLLIPISTWGAFWILLQEIIIFLAYTSIPIIVILQWRNTYTASTALKLEACKSSLVTGLWVWWVVRMSGTGVAKTVALNGVAYAVVIVLLFYPSLINSFLQYRQVKKSEYQDREGTIELCDHYGDRREENDVLLGSVD
;
A
#
# COMPACT_ATOMS: atom_id res chain seq x y z
N MET A 1 -20.56 -29.52 4.89
CA MET A 1 -19.13 -29.63 4.57
C MET A 1 -18.57 -28.22 4.53
N SER A 2 -17.89 -27.80 5.60
CA SER A 2 -17.22 -26.51 5.66
C SER A 2 -16.03 -26.57 4.71
N SER A 3 -16.13 -25.84 3.60
CA SER A 3 -14.97 -25.60 2.75
C SER A 3 -14.02 -24.71 3.54
N ASP A 4 -13.07 -25.33 4.26
CA ASP A 4 -11.86 -24.66 4.74
C ASP A 4 -11.04 -24.23 3.51
N THR A 5 -11.52 -23.20 2.82
CA THR A 5 -10.75 -22.51 1.81
C THR A 5 -9.81 -21.60 2.57
N GLY A 6 -8.62 -22.11 2.88
CA GLY A 6 -7.51 -21.29 3.31
C GLY A 6 -7.32 -20.07 2.40
N PRO A 7 -6.59 -19.04 2.86
CA PRO A 7 -6.38 -17.82 2.09
C PRO A 7 -5.88 -18.18 0.68
N SER A 8 -6.48 -17.55 -0.34
CA SER A 8 -6.14 -17.80 -1.74
C SER A 8 -4.63 -17.70 -1.96
N LEU A 9 -4.08 -18.50 -2.89
CA LEU A 9 -2.65 -18.50 -3.21
C LEU A 9 -2.12 -17.08 -3.46
N ALA A 10 -2.90 -16.24 -4.16
CA ALA A 10 -2.59 -14.84 -4.38
C ALA A 10 -2.41 -14.07 -3.06
N GLN A 11 -3.32 -14.24 -2.11
CA GLN A 11 -3.27 -13.60 -0.79
C GLN A 11 -2.06 -14.03 0.04
N GLN A 12 -1.63 -15.30 -0.09
CA GLN A 12 -0.42 -15.78 0.56
C GLN A 12 0.84 -15.17 -0.07
N ILE A 13 0.93 -15.10 -1.40
CA ILE A 13 2.05 -14.48 -2.11
C ILE A 13 2.18 -13.00 -1.74
N ILE A 14 1.08 -12.26 -1.68
CA ILE A 14 1.10 -10.84 -1.30
C ILE A 14 1.60 -10.66 0.13
N ARG A 15 1.13 -11.49 1.07
CA ARG A 15 1.62 -11.47 2.46
C ARG A 15 3.12 -11.80 2.53
N ALA A 16 3.59 -12.75 1.75
CA ALA A 16 5.01 -13.08 1.69
C ALA A 16 5.83 -11.90 1.16
N ILE A 17 5.36 -11.23 0.09
CA ILE A 17 6.03 -10.04 -0.47
C ILE A 17 6.05 -8.90 0.55
N THR A 18 4.95 -8.61 1.24
CA THR A 18 4.92 -7.51 2.22
C THR A 18 5.77 -7.80 3.46
N VAL A 19 5.84 -9.05 3.91
CA VAL A 19 6.78 -9.46 4.96
C VAL A 19 8.22 -9.31 4.47
N PHE A 20 8.52 -9.72 3.24
CA PHE A 20 9.84 -9.55 2.66
C PHE A 20 10.25 -8.08 2.54
N GLN A 21 9.35 -7.19 2.11
CA GLN A 21 9.56 -5.74 2.13
C GLN A 21 9.98 -5.26 3.54
N ALA A 22 9.26 -5.67 4.59
CA ALA A 22 9.58 -5.29 5.95
C ALA A 22 10.97 -5.80 6.39
N ILE A 23 11.31 -7.05 6.08
CA ILE A 23 12.61 -7.64 6.40
C ILE A 23 13.75 -6.84 5.75
N VAL A 24 13.59 -6.43 4.50
CA VAL A 24 14.62 -5.64 3.77
C VAL A 24 14.74 -4.22 4.33
N ILE A 25 13.63 -3.61 4.74
CA ILE A 25 13.60 -2.19 5.15
C ILE A 25 14.07 -1.99 6.59
N VAL A 26 13.80 -2.93 7.49
CA VAL A 26 14.14 -2.78 8.92
C VAL A 26 15.65 -2.51 9.15
N PRO A 27 16.59 -3.25 8.54
CA PRO A 27 18.02 -2.94 8.66
C PRO A 27 18.39 -1.55 8.15
N VAL A 28 17.76 -1.09 7.06
CA VAL A 28 17.98 0.25 6.49
C VAL A 28 17.47 1.32 7.45
N ALA A 29 16.28 1.13 8.03
CA ALA A 29 15.73 2.01 9.03
C ALA A 29 16.66 2.10 10.25
N LEU A 30 17.12 0.96 10.78
CA LEU A 30 18.02 0.93 11.93
C LEU A 30 19.35 1.66 11.65
N LEU A 31 19.92 1.48 10.46
CA LEU A 31 21.15 2.17 10.07
C LEU A 31 20.97 3.69 10.10
N HIS A 32 19.90 4.21 9.50
CA HIS A 32 19.59 5.65 9.52
C HIS A 32 19.27 6.15 10.93
N GLY A 33 18.61 5.35 11.76
CA GLY A 33 18.36 5.66 13.16
C GLY A 33 19.66 5.82 13.97
N VAL A 34 20.63 4.93 13.74
CA VAL A 34 21.96 5.02 14.37
C VAL A 34 22.72 6.26 13.90
N ILE A 35 22.69 6.58 12.60
CA ILE A 35 23.32 7.79 12.05
C ILE A 35 22.66 9.05 12.65
N ALA A 36 21.33 9.09 12.71
CA ALA A 36 20.60 10.20 13.34
C ALA A 36 20.95 10.34 14.83
N PHE A 37 21.08 9.23 15.56
CA PHE A 37 21.50 9.23 16.95
C PHE A 37 22.90 9.81 17.13
N PHE A 38 23.88 9.41 16.32
CA PHE A 38 25.21 10.02 16.35
C PHE A 38 25.17 11.50 15.96
N GLY A 39 24.29 11.88 15.03
CA GLY A 39 24.02 13.28 14.68
C GLY A 39 23.58 14.14 15.87
N LEU A 40 22.86 13.56 16.84
CA LEU A 40 22.48 14.26 18.09
C LEU A 40 23.67 14.53 19.01
N LEU A 41 24.74 13.73 18.91
CA LEU A 41 25.94 13.87 19.72
C LEU A 41 26.91 14.93 19.16
N ILE A 42 26.70 15.36 17.91
CA ILE A 42 27.50 16.40 17.27
C ILE A 42 26.98 17.77 17.74
N PRO A 43 27.84 18.70 18.18
CA PRO A 43 27.43 20.04 18.57
C PRO A 43 26.65 20.75 17.45
N ILE A 44 25.45 21.23 17.76
CA ILE A 44 24.55 21.94 16.82
C ILE A 44 25.19 23.22 16.26
N SER A 45 26.18 23.79 16.97
CA SER A 45 26.96 24.94 16.52
C SER A 45 27.83 24.67 15.28
N THR A 46 28.01 23.41 14.91
CA THR A 46 28.71 23.02 13.67
C THR A 46 27.82 23.34 12.48
N TRP A 47 28.27 24.22 11.59
CA TRP A 47 27.51 24.63 10.41
C TRP A 47 26.97 23.42 9.63
N GLY A 48 25.65 23.35 9.46
CA GLY A 48 24.98 22.28 8.71
C GLY A 48 24.62 21.02 9.51
N ALA A 49 25.14 20.82 10.74
CA ALA A 49 24.86 19.63 11.54
C ALA A 49 23.37 19.47 11.87
N PHE A 50 22.67 20.59 12.16
CA PHE A 50 21.22 20.58 12.38
C PHE A 50 20.44 20.06 11.16
N TRP A 51 20.82 20.50 9.95
CA TRP A 51 20.12 20.11 8.71
C TRP A 51 20.38 18.64 8.36
N ILE A 52 21.60 18.15 8.58
CA ILE A 52 21.95 16.74 8.41
C ILE A 52 21.15 15.88 9.40
N LEU A 53 21.10 16.27 10.68
CA LEU A 53 20.31 15.57 11.69
C LEU A 53 18.81 15.53 11.32
N LEU A 54 18.23 16.67 10.96
CA LEU A 54 16.82 16.74 10.58
C LEU A 54 16.51 15.83 9.38
N GLN A 55 17.41 15.81 8.39
CA GLN A 55 17.29 14.94 7.22
C GLN A 55 17.32 13.46 7.61
N GLU A 56 18.27 13.04 8.45
CA GLU A 56 18.38 11.64 8.87
C GLU A 56 17.19 11.20 9.74
N ILE A 57 16.61 12.10 10.55
CA ILE A 57 15.36 11.84 11.29
C ILE A 57 14.19 11.62 10.32
N ILE A 58 14.02 12.48 9.31
CA ILE A 58 12.93 12.33 8.33
C ILE A 58 13.07 11.01 7.56
N ILE A 59 14.29 10.67 7.13
CA ILE A 59 14.58 9.42 6.44
C ILE A 59 14.27 8.22 7.35
N PHE A 60 14.71 8.27 8.61
CA PHE A 60 14.43 7.23 9.60
C PHE A 60 12.93 7.02 9.81
N LEU A 61 12.16 8.09 9.99
CA LEU A 61 10.71 8.02 10.17
C LEU A 61 10.02 7.45 8.93
N ALA A 62 10.43 7.87 7.74
CA ALA A 62 9.88 7.36 6.48
C ALA A 62 10.16 5.86 6.31
N TYR A 63 11.38 5.39 6.56
CA TYR A 63 11.68 3.94 6.49
C TYR A 63 10.95 3.14 7.57
N THR A 64 10.82 3.68 8.79
CA THR A 64 10.14 3.00 9.92
C THR A 64 8.62 2.92 9.71
N SER A 65 8.02 3.86 8.98
CA SER A 65 6.59 3.82 8.68
C SER A 65 6.17 2.61 7.84
N ILE A 66 7.06 2.08 7.00
CA ILE A 66 6.77 0.95 6.10
C ILE A 66 6.52 -0.36 6.87
N PRO A 67 7.41 -0.84 7.77
CA PRO A 67 7.14 -2.02 8.57
C PRO A 67 5.96 -1.83 9.52
N ILE A 68 5.69 -0.61 10.01
CA ILE A 68 4.47 -0.30 10.76
C ILE A 68 3.23 -0.59 9.91
N ILE A 69 3.20 -0.10 8.66
CA ILE A 69 2.08 -0.37 7.74
C ILE A 69 1.95 -1.88 7.48
N VAL A 70 3.05 -2.62 7.32
CA VAL A 70 3.02 -4.09 7.15
C VAL A 70 2.44 -4.79 8.38
N ILE A 71 2.84 -4.40 9.59
CA ILE A 71 2.30 -4.95 10.84
C ILE A 71 0.80 -4.66 10.96
N LEU A 72 0.38 -3.43 10.62
CA LEU A 72 -1.03 -3.06 10.59
C LEU A 72 -1.81 -3.94 9.61
N GLN A 73 -1.29 -4.18 8.41
CA GLN A 73 -1.88 -5.05 7.38
C GLN A 73 -1.93 -6.52 7.79
N TRP A 74 -0.98 -6.97 8.61
CA TRP A 74 -0.96 -8.34 9.09
C TRP A 74 -2.00 -8.59 10.19
N ARG A 75 -2.19 -7.63 11.11
CA ARG A 75 -3.08 -7.80 12.27
C ARG A 75 -4.56 -7.62 11.96
N ASN A 76 -4.91 -6.83 10.95
CA ASN A 76 -6.29 -6.47 10.65
C ASN A 76 -6.72 -6.94 9.26
N THR A 77 -7.89 -7.56 9.17
CA THR A 77 -8.57 -7.81 7.90
C THR A 77 -9.16 -6.49 7.40
N TYR A 78 -8.43 -5.76 6.55
CA TYR A 78 -8.90 -4.50 5.99
C TYR A 78 -9.82 -4.71 4.79
N THR A 79 -10.79 -3.81 4.63
CA THR A 79 -11.54 -3.62 3.38
C THR A 79 -10.57 -3.33 2.23
N ALA A 80 -10.89 -3.79 1.02
CA ALA A 80 -10.05 -3.63 -0.17
C ALA A 80 -9.62 -2.17 -0.44
N SER A 81 -10.49 -1.20 -0.13
CA SER A 81 -10.19 0.24 -0.26
C SER A 81 -9.12 0.71 0.72
N THR A 82 -9.16 0.27 1.98
CA THR A 82 -8.16 0.61 3.00
C THR A 82 -6.83 -0.07 2.70
N ALA A 83 -6.85 -1.33 2.26
CA ALA A 83 -5.65 -2.03 1.82
C ALA A 83 -4.96 -1.29 0.65
N LEU A 84 -5.72 -0.84 -0.35
CA LEU A 84 -5.21 -0.05 -1.46
C LEU A 84 -4.59 1.27 -0.99
N LYS A 85 -5.25 2.02 -0.09
CA LYS A 85 -4.71 3.27 0.48
C LYS A 85 -3.37 3.05 1.20
N LEU A 86 -3.26 1.97 1.96
CA LEU A 86 -2.03 1.61 2.66
C LEU A 86 -0.89 1.20 1.71
N GLU A 87 -1.18 0.38 0.69
CA GLU A 87 -0.19 0.05 -0.33
C GLU A 87 0.25 1.26 -1.15
N ALA A 88 -0.69 2.15 -1.49
CA ALA A 88 -0.39 3.39 -2.19
C ALA A 88 0.49 4.32 -1.34
N CYS A 89 0.20 4.43 -0.04
CA CYS A 89 1.00 5.19 0.92
C CYS A 89 2.43 4.64 1.03
N LYS A 90 2.60 3.32 1.18
CA LYS A 90 3.95 2.70 1.18
C LYS A 90 4.70 3.01 -0.11
N SER A 91 4.05 2.80 -1.24
CA SER A 91 4.66 2.99 -2.55
C SER A 91 5.06 4.45 -2.80
N SER A 92 4.24 5.41 -2.37
CA SER A 92 4.55 6.83 -2.49
C SER A 92 5.69 7.26 -1.56
N LEU A 93 5.72 6.76 -0.32
CA LEU A 93 6.83 7.00 0.62
C LEU A 93 8.16 6.51 0.07
N VAL A 94 8.17 5.29 -0.46
CA VAL A 94 9.36 4.66 -1.04
C VAL A 94 9.82 5.41 -2.29
N THR A 95 8.87 5.78 -3.16
CA THR A 95 9.17 6.58 -4.36
C THR A 95 9.74 7.95 -3.96
N GLY A 96 9.16 8.61 -2.96
CA GLY A 96 9.64 9.88 -2.43
C GLY A 96 11.05 9.76 -1.84
N LEU A 97 11.33 8.70 -1.07
CA LEU A 97 12.66 8.42 -0.54
C LEU A 97 13.70 8.20 -1.64
N TRP A 98 13.33 7.51 -2.72
CA TRP A 98 14.20 7.33 -3.87
C TRP A 98 14.48 8.62 -4.62
N VAL A 99 13.45 9.42 -4.91
CA VAL A 99 13.63 10.75 -5.54
C VAL A 99 14.53 11.63 -4.66
N TRP A 100 14.28 11.65 -3.35
CA TRP A 100 15.10 12.38 -2.39
C TRP A 100 16.56 11.94 -2.42
N TRP A 101 16.80 10.63 -2.45
CA TRP A 101 18.14 10.06 -2.53
C TRP A 101 18.84 10.43 -3.83
N VAL A 102 18.15 10.35 -4.98
CA VAL A 102 18.69 10.76 -6.28
C VAL A 102 19.05 12.25 -6.28
N VAL A 103 18.19 13.12 -5.76
CA VAL A 103 18.44 14.57 -5.68
C VAL A 103 19.65 14.85 -4.80
N ARG A 104 19.72 14.26 -3.59
CA ARG A 104 20.86 14.42 -2.66
C ARG A 104 22.18 14.04 -3.33
N MET A 105 22.18 12.92 -4.04
CA MET A 105 23.35 12.37 -4.69
C MET A 105 23.75 13.10 -5.97
N SER A 106 22.80 13.77 -6.64
CA SER A 106 23.10 14.62 -7.79
C SER A 106 23.94 15.86 -7.41
N GLY A 107 23.79 16.36 -6.19
CA GLY A 107 24.50 17.53 -5.67
C GLY A 107 25.95 17.26 -5.22
N THR A 108 26.39 16.01 -5.11
CA THR A 108 27.73 15.66 -4.60
C THR A 108 28.79 15.44 -5.69
N GLY A 109 28.42 15.60 -6.97
CA GLY A 109 29.34 15.45 -8.11
C GLY A 109 29.74 14.01 -8.44
N VAL A 110 29.22 13.00 -7.73
CA VAL A 110 29.56 11.58 -7.90
C VAL A 110 28.68 10.91 -8.96
N ALA A 111 28.58 11.48 -10.16
CA ALA A 111 27.53 11.13 -11.14
C ALA A 111 27.46 9.63 -11.53
N LYS A 112 28.60 8.93 -11.67
CA LYS A 112 28.63 7.53 -12.12
C LYS A 112 28.12 6.53 -11.06
N THR A 113 28.58 6.65 -9.82
CA THR A 113 28.15 5.77 -8.71
C THR A 113 26.68 6.00 -8.37
N VAL A 114 26.23 7.25 -8.52
CA VAL A 114 24.86 7.67 -8.27
C VAL A 114 23.88 7.10 -9.29
N ALA A 115 24.29 7.04 -10.57
CA ALA A 115 23.47 6.41 -11.60
C ALA A 115 23.25 4.91 -11.35
N LEU A 116 24.32 4.17 -11.02
CA LEU A 116 24.24 2.72 -10.78
C LEU A 116 23.41 2.39 -9.54
N ASN A 117 23.66 3.08 -8.44
CA ASN A 117 22.91 2.88 -7.20
C ASN A 117 21.46 3.35 -7.35
N GLY A 118 21.21 4.46 -8.06
CA GLY A 118 19.87 4.97 -8.33
C GLY A 118 19.03 3.99 -9.16
N VAL A 119 19.65 3.34 -10.16
CA VAL A 119 19.01 2.27 -10.95
C VAL A 119 18.76 1.04 -10.08
N ALA A 120 19.72 0.62 -9.25
CA ALA A 120 19.53 -0.51 -8.35
C ALA A 120 18.36 -0.27 -7.37
N TYR A 121 18.27 0.92 -6.78
CA TYR A 121 17.12 1.28 -5.95
C TYR A 121 15.82 1.32 -6.75
N ALA A 122 15.81 1.86 -7.97
CA ALA A 122 14.61 1.87 -8.81
C ALA A 122 14.12 0.44 -9.11
N VAL A 123 15.04 -0.49 -9.41
CA VAL A 123 14.72 -1.91 -9.62
C VAL A 123 14.12 -2.52 -8.36
N VAL A 124 14.70 -2.26 -7.19
CA VAL A 124 14.16 -2.74 -5.90
C VAL A 124 12.76 -2.17 -5.65
N ILE A 125 12.51 -0.91 -5.98
CA ILE A 125 11.19 -0.28 -5.80
C ILE A 125 10.14 -0.93 -6.70
N VAL A 126 10.47 -1.06 -7.98
CA VAL A 126 9.58 -1.62 -8.98
C VAL A 126 9.30 -3.09 -8.71
N LEU A 127 10.29 -3.87 -8.24
CA LEU A 127 10.10 -5.30 -7.98
C LEU A 127 9.42 -5.57 -6.65
N LEU A 128 9.66 -4.76 -5.62
CA LEU A 128 9.12 -5.02 -4.29
C LEU A 128 7.77 -4.37 -4.06
N PHE A 129 7.59 -3.09 -4.41
CA PHE A 129 6.41 -2.32 -3.96
C PHE A 129 5.30 -2.22 -5.00
N TYR A 130 5.65 -2.14 -6.29
CA TYR A 130 4.65 -1.98 -7.34
C TYR A 130 3.78 -3.24 -7.55
N PRO A 131 4.28 -4.48 -7.41
CA PRO A 131 3.45 -5.67 -7.51
C PRO A 131 2.39 -5.75 -6.40
N SER A 132 2.72 -5.39 -5.16
CA SER A 132 1.74 -5.36 -4.07
C SER A 132 0.67 -4.30 -4.33
N LEU A 133 1.08 -3.12 -4.81
CA LEU A 133 0.16 -2.03 -5.18
C LEU A 133 -0.79 -2.42 -6.33
N ILE A 134 -0.24 -2.94 -7.44
CA ILE A 134 -1.01 -3.36 -8.61
C ILE A 134 -2.03 -4.41 -8.20
N ASN A 135 -1.61 -5.39 -7.40
CA ASN A 135 -2.53 -6.41 -6.95
C ASN A 135 -3.64 -5.85 -6.04
N SER A 136 -3.32 -4.97 -5.08
CA SER A 136 -4.35 -4.32 -4.26
C SER A 136 -5.32 -3.49 -5.10
N PHE A 137 -4.84 -2.89 -6.19
CA PHE A 137 -5.70 -2.20 -7.14
C PHE A 137 -6.62 -3.17 -7.90
N LEU A 138 -6.12 -4.32 -8.34
CA LEU A 138 -6.94 -5.35 -8.98
C LEU A 138 -8.01 -5.90 -8.04
N GLN A 139 -7.68 -6.17 -6.77
CA GLN A 139 -8.64 -6.61 -5.76
C GLN A 139 -9.71 -5.54 -5.51
N TYR A 140 -9.31 -4.28 -5.40
CA TYR A 140 -10.26 -3.17 -5.29
C TYR A 140 -11.23 -3.11 -6.48
N ARG A 141 -10.73 -3.29 -7.72
CA ARG A 141 -11.59 -3.34 -8.91
C ARG A 141 -12.54 -4.53 -8.92
N GLN A 142 -12.09 -5.69 -8.46
CA GLN A 142 -12.93 -6.89 -8.37
C GLN A 142 -14.08 -6.70 -7.38
N VAL A 143 -13.77 -6.24 -6.16
CA VAL A 143 -14.79 -5.95 -5.13
C VAL A 143 -15.78 -4.89 -5.61
N LYS A 144 -15.28 -3.84 -6.28
CA LYS A 144 -16.16 -2.80 -6.83
C LYS A 144 -17.06 -3.36 -7.93
N LYS A 145 -16.55 -4.23 -8.80
CA LYS A 145 -17.34 -4.87 -9.88
C LYS A 145 -18.42 -5.79 -9.31
N SER A 146 -18.11 -6.60 -8.29
CA SER A 146 -19.11 -7.44 -7.63
C SER A 146 -20.19 -6.62 -6.93
N GLU A 147 -19.83 -5.49 -6.30
CA GLU A 147 -20.81 -4.61 -5.66
C GLU A 147 -21.79 -3.99 -6.68
N TYR A 148 -21.31 -3.61 -7.87
CA TYR A 148 -22.20 -3.16 -8.94
C TYR A 148 -23.14 -4.27 -9.43
N GLN A 149 -22.61 -5.47 -9.64
CA GLN A 149 -23.38 -6.59 -10.16
C GLN A 149 -24.44 -7.07 -9.15
N ASP A 150 -24.14 -7.02 -7.86
CA ASP A 150 -25.08 -7.33 -6.79
C ASP A 150 -26.20 -6.27 -6.70
N ARG A 151 -25.86 -4.98 -6.89
CA ARG A 151 -26.86 -3.91 -6.98
C ARG A 151 -27.76 -4.04 -8.21
N GLU A 152 -27.20 -4.31 -9.39
CA GLU A 152 -27.99 -4.53 -10.62
C GLU A 152 -28.90 -5.75 -10.47
N GLY A 153 -28.39 -6.87 -9.96
CA GLY A 153 -29.20 -8.06 -9.69
C GLY A 153 -30.30 -7.81 -8.64
N THR A 154 -30.03 -6.98 -7.63
CA THR A 154 -31.05 -6.59 -6.63
C THR A 154 -32.13 -5.69 -7.25
N ILE A 155 -31.75 -4.77 -8.14
CA ILE A 155 -32.69 -3.90 -8.85
C ILE A 155 -33.55 -4.72 -9.81
N GLU A 156 -32.97 -5.61 -10.61
CA GLU A 156 -33.72 -6.52 -11.48
C GLU A 156 -34.66 -7.44 -10.69
N LEU A 157 -34.25 -7.92 -9.51
CA LEU A 157 -35.10 -8.73 -8.64
C LEU A 157 -36.28 -7.91 -8.07
N CYS A 158 -36.03 -6.66 -7.68
CA CYS A 158 -37.08 -5.75 -7.21
C CYS A 158 -38.07 -5.37 -8.31
N ASP A 159 -37.60 -5.08 -9.53
CA ASP A 159 -38.46 -4.80 -10.69
C ASP A 159 -39.31 -6.03 -11.06
N HIS A 160 -38.71 -7.23 -11.08
CA HIS A 160 -39.44 -8.46 -11.40
C HIS A 160 -40.49 -8.82 -10.33
N TYR A 161 -40.25 -8.50 -9.05
CA TYR A 161 -41.25 -8.69 -7.99
C TYR A 161 -42.31 -7.58 -7.95
N GLY A 162 -41.98 -6.36 -8.38
CA GLY A 162 -42.95 -5.27 -8.53
C GLY A 162 -44.00 -5.58 -9.61
N ASP A 163 -43.55 -6.05 -10.77
CA ASP A 163 -44.40 -6.34 -11.93
C ASP A 163 -45.38 -7.51 -11.65
N ARG A 164 -44.93 -8.54 -10.92
CA ARG A 164 -45.79 -9.67 -10.51
C ARG A 164 -46.82 -9.34 -9.42
N ARG A 165 -46.64 -8.23 -8.71
CA ARG A 165 -47.58 -7.78 -7.68
C ARG A 165 -48.76 -7.03 -8.31
N GLU A 166 -48.49 -6.19 -9.29
CA GLU A 166 -49.53 -5.51 -10.07
C GLU A 166 -50.38 -6.48 -10.89
N GLU A 167 -49.78 -7.53 -11.47
CA GLU A 167 -50.53 -8.56 -12.21
C GLU A 167 -51.51 -9.36 -11.32
N ASN A 168 -51.17 -9.61 -10.05
CA ASN A 168 -52.05 -10.30 -9.11
C ASN A 168 -53.17 -9.39 -8.55
N ASP A 169 -52.91 -8.10 -8.35
CA ASP A 169 -53.93 -7.15 -7.90
C ASP A 169 -54.99 -6.87 -9.00
N VAL A 170 -54.60 -6.92 -10.28
CA VAL A 170 -55.54 -6.81 -11.42
C VAL A 170 -56.43 -8.07 -11.55
N LEU A 171 -55.91 -9.26 -11.25
CA LEU A 171 -56.68 -10.51 -11.30
C LEU A 171 -57.62 -10.70 -10.10
N LEU A 172 -57.35 -10.07 -8.96
CA LEU A 172 -58.19 -10.12 -7.76
C LEU A 172 -59.25 -9.01 -7.70
N GLY A 173 -59.13 -7.96 -8.53
CA GLY A 173 -60.08 -6.86 -8.62
C GLY A 173 -61.27 -7.07 -9.58
N SER A 174 -61.37 -8.22 -10.28
CA SER A 174 -62.43 -8.47 -11.27
C SER A 174 -63.50 -9.47 -10.80
N VAL A 175 -63.62 -9.71 -9.49
CA VAL A 175 -64.69 -10.54 -8.93
C VAL A 175 -65.80 -9.63 -8.40
N ASP A 176 -66.62 -9.11 -9.31
CA ASP A 176 -67.94 -8.55 -9.03
C ASP A 176 -68.98 -9.22 -9.95
#